data_AF-A0A0M6YA52-F1
#
_entry.id   AF-A0A0M6YA52-F1
#
_cell.length_a   1.000
_cell.length_b   1.000
_cell.length_c   1.000
_cell.angle_alpha   90.00
_cell.angle_beta   90.00
_cell.angle_gamma   90.00
#
_symmetry.space_group_name_H-M   'P 1'
#
loop_
_entity.id
_entity.type
_entity.pdbx_description
1 polymer ?
#
loop_
_entity_poly.entity_id
_entity_poly.type
_entity_poly.pdbx_seq_one_letter_code
_entity_poly.pdbx_strand_id
1 'polypeptide(L)'
;MLSAAQVQDVAAELLEAEATRQQTGLLSVRYPDISLDDAYAIQGAQLATKLAAGRRILGWKIGLTSKVMQNALGIDTPDSGVLYDDMLFPDGGQVPRGRFIEPRVEAEIAFVMKAPIDGNVSREDVIAATDYVSPALEILDTRILRADPETGMRRRIFDTVADNAANAGVVLGAQRHDPGDVDLRWVGAIVEQDGEVTATGLGAAVLNDPVMGLVWLARRMASYGHRIEPGQIVLTGSFIGPIECPPGTAIRADFGPFGAVSTRFA
;
A
#
# COMPACT_ATOMS: atom_id res chain seq x y z
N MET A 1 -12.70 -7.33 -20.83
CA MET A 1 -13.48 -7.07 -19.60
C MET A 1 -14.08 -8.37 -19.12
N LEU A 2 -13.83 -8.69 -17.86
CA LEU A 2 -14.38 -9.85 -17.18
C LEU A 2 -15.88 -9.67 -16.94
N SER A 3 -16.61 -10.78 -16.92
CA SER A 3 -18.00 -10.78 -16.49
C SER A 3 -18.11 -10.52 -14.98
N ALA A 4 -19.27 -10.04 -14.53
CA ALA A 4 -19.52 -9.82 -13.11
C ALA A 4 -19.32 -11.11 -12.26
N ALA A 5 -19.69 -12.27 -12.81
CA ALA A 5 -19.45 -13.56 -12.15
C ALA A 5 -17.96 -13.85 -11.98
N GLN A 6 -17.15 -13.68 -13.03
CA GLN A 6 -15.70 -13.87 -12.96
C GLN A 6 -15.03 -12.91 -11.95
N VAL A 7 -15.48 -11.66 -11.88
CA VAL A 7 -14.99 -10.70 -10.87
C VAL A 7 -15.25 -11.20 -9.46
N GLN A 8 -16.46 -11.71 -9.19
CA GLN A 8 -16.82 -12.24 -7.86
C GLN A 8 -16.05 -13.53 -7.53
N ASP A 9 -15.90 -14.44 -8.50
CA ASP A 9 -15.17 -15.70 -8.31
C ASP A 9 -13.69 -15.43 -7.98
N VAL A 10 -13.03 -14.53 -8.73
CA VAL A 10 -11.63 -14.16 -8.47
C VAL A 10 -11.49 -13.44 -7.13
N ALA A 11 -12.42 -12.54 -6.79
CA ALA A 11 -12.42 -11.89 -5.47
C ALA A 11 -12.51 -12.90 -4.33
N ALA A 12 -13.40 -13.90 -4.44
CA ALA A 12 -13.52 -14.98 -3.46
C ALA A 12 -12.24 -15.83 -3.39
N GLU A 13 -11.62 -16.14 -4.52
CA GLU A 13 -10.36 -16.88 -4.59
C GLU A 13 -9.22 -16.16 -3.85
N LEU A 14 -9.09 -14.84 -4.03
CA LEU A 14 -8.06 -14.03 -3.36
C LEU A 14 -8.32 -13.89 -1.85
N LEU A 15 -9.58 -13.79 -1.43
CA LEU A 15 -9.95 -13.81 -0.01
C LEU A 15 -9.65 -15.16 0.64
N GLU A 16 -9.91 -16.26 -0.06
CA GLU A 16 -9.55 -17.61 0.40
C GLU A 16 -8.04 -17.79 0.48
N ALA A 17 -7.28 -17.27 -0.50
CA ALA A 17 -5.83 -17.26 -0.48
C ALA A 17 -5.27 -16.49 0.73
N GLU A 18 -5.85 -15.32 1.04
CA GLU A 18 -5.51 -14.55 2.25
C GLU A 18 -5.84 -15.35 3.53
N ALA A 19 -6.99 -16.04 3.57
CA ALA A 19 -7.44 -16.80 4.73
C ALA A 19 -6.58 -18.06 4.98
N THR A 20 -6.24 -18.79 3.92
CA THR A 20 -5.52 -20.07 3.97
C THR A 20 -4.00 -19.92 3.91
N ARG A 21 -3.51 -18.73 3.54
CA ARG A 21 -2.10 -18.44 3.27
C ARG A 21 -1.54 -19.29 2.14
N GLN A 22 -2.36 -19.57 1.12
CA GLN A 22 -1.96 -20.29 -0.08
C GLN A 22 -2.12 -19.39 -1.29
N GLN A 23 -1.04 -19.19 -2.05
CA GLN A 23 -1.07 -18.34 -3.21
C GLN A 23 -1.85 -18.96 -4.38
N THR A 24 -2.47 -18.10 -5.17
CA THR A 24 -3.12 -18.44 -6.44
C THR A 24 -2.15 -18.21 -7.61
N GLY A 25 -2.53 -18.72 -8.78
CA GLY A 25 -1.83 -18.44 -10.03
C GLY A 25 -2.04 -17.01 -10.54
N LEU A 26 -1.25 -16.60 -11.52
CA LEU A 26 -1.33 -15.26 -12.11
C LEU A 26 -2.66 -15.07 -12.86
N LEU A 27 -3.40 -14.02 -12.51
CA LEU A 27 -4.61 -13.63 -13.21
C LEU A 27 -4.31 -13.21 -14.64
N SER A 28 -3.15 -12.60 -14.88
CA SER A 28 -2.67 -12.23 -16.22
C SER A 28 -2.30 -13.42 -17.10
N VAL A 29 -2.09 -14.62 -16.54
CA VAL A 29 -2.01 -15.88 -17.31
C VAL A 29 -3.40 -16.40 -17.61
N ARG A 30 -4.27 -16.49 -16.58
CA ARG A 30 -5.64 -17.01 -16.71
C ARG A 30 -6.51 -16.14 -17.62
N TYR A 31 -6.31 -14.83 -17.59
CA TYR A 31 -7.03 -13.81 -18.35
C TYR A 31 -6.03 -12.87 -19.05
N PRO A 32 -5.50 -13.26 -20.23
CA PRO A 32 -4.46 -12.49 -20.92
C PRO A 32 -4.84 -11.04 -21.25
N ASP A 33 -6.14 -10.79 -21.45
CA ASP A 33 -6.71 -9.47 -21.77
C ASP A 33 -7.28 -8.73 -20.53
N ILE A 34 -6.90 -9.13 -19.32
CA ILE A 34 -7.32 -8.45 -18.09
C ILE A 34 -6.86 -6.98 -18.11
N SER A 35 -7.77 -6.08 -17.79
CA SER A 35 -7.53 -4.64 -17.73
C SER A 35 -7.34 -4.14 -16.30
N LEU A 36 -6.89 -2.89 -16.14
CA LEU A 36 -6.89 -2.23 -14.82
C LEU A 36 -8.32 -2.09 -14.26
N ASP A 37 -9.32 -1.83 -15.11
CA ASP A 37 -10.71 -1.71 -14.66
C ASP A 37 -11.22 -3.05 -14.12
N ASP A 38 -10.87 -4.17 -14.75
CA ASP A 38 -11.15 -5.52 -14.23
C ASP A 38 -10.48 -5.76 -12.87
N ALA A 39 -9.22 -5.36 -12.73
CA ALA A 39 -8.46 -5.51 -11.49
C ALA A 39 -9.06 -4.67 -10.34
N TYR A 40 -9.45 -3.42 -10.61
CA TYR A 40 -10.14 -2.57 -9.63
C TYR A 40 -11.55 -3.08 -9.31
N ALA A 41 -12.26 -3.68 -10.27
CA ALA A 41 -13.55 -4.32 -10.01
C ALA A 41 -13.39 -5.53 -9.06
N ILE A 42 -12.33 -6.33 -9.23
CA ILE A 42 -11.98 -7.43 -8.31
C ILE A 42 -11.64 -6.89 -6.91
N GLN A 43 -10.85 -5.82 -6.82
CA GLN A 43 -10.55 -5.14 -5.54
C GLN A 43 -11.83 -4.62 -4.87
N GLY A 44 -12.74 -4.01 -5.64
CA GLY A 44 -14.03 -3.52 -5.16
C GLY A 44 -14.95 -4.63 -4.64
N ALA A 45 -14.96 -5.80 -5.29
CA ALA A 45 -15.71 -6.97 -4.81
C ALA A 45 -15.15 -7.52 -3.49
N GLN A 46 -13.83 -7.53 -3.32
CA GLN A 46 -13.19 -7.88 -2.04
C GLN A 46 -13.53 -6.88 -0.94
N LEU A 47 -13.48 -5.57 -1.26
CA LEU A 47 -13.90 -4.50 -0.35
C LEU A 47 -15.32 -4.71 0.14
N ALA A 48 -16.28 -4.88 -0.78
CA ALA A 48 -17.68 -5.12 -0.44
C ALA A 48 -17.86 -6.32 0.50
N THR A 49 -17.14 -7.42 0.22
CA THR A 49 -17.18 -8.63 1.06
C THR A 49 -16.61 -8.38 2.46
N LYS A 50 -15.46 -7.72 2.57
CA LYS A 50 -14.84 -7.39 3.85
C LYS A 50 -15.70 -6.43 4.68
N LEU A 51 -16.34 -5.43 4.06
CA LEU A 51 -17.28 -4.54 4.74
C LEU A 51 -18.53 -5.29 5.22
N ALA A 52 -19.08 -6.18 4.41
CA ALA A 52 -20.22 -7.02 4.81
C ALA A 52 -19.86 -7.95 5.98
N ALA A 53 -18.60 -8.36 6.10
CA ALA A 53 -18.07 -9.11 7.24
C ALA A 53 -17.71 -8.24 8.47
N GLY A 54 -18.00 -6.93 8.43
CA GLY A 54 -17.81 -6.01 9.55
C GLY A 54 -16.45 -5.33 9.63
N ARG A 55 -15.58 -5.47 8.62
CA ARG A 55 -14.34 -4.69 8.53
C ARG A 55 -14.65 -3.22 8.33
N ARG A 56 -13.73 -2.36 8.77
CA ARG A 56 -13.80 -0.91 8.53
C ARG A 56 -12.62 -0.46 7.70
N ILE A 57 -12.83 0.55 6.88
CA ILE A 57 -11.76 1.22 6.13
C ILE A 57 -10.98 2.07 7.13
N LEU A 58 -9.71 1.69 7.34
CA LEU A 58 -8.72 2.48 8.08
C LEU A 58 -8.16 3.61 7.20
N GLY A 59 -8.10 3.38 5.89
CA GLY A 59 -7.65 4.37 4.93
C GLY A 59 -7.16 3.72 3.64
N TRP A 60 -6.10 4.28 3.06
CA TRP A 60 -5.69 3.98 1.69
C TRP A 60 -4.18 3.95 1.56
N LYS A 61 -3.69 3.27 0.53
CA LYS A 61 -2.30 3.35 0.10
C LYS A 61 -2.20 3.65 -1.37
N ILE A 62 -1.03 4.11 -1.78
CA ILE A 62 -0.69 4.43 -3.16
C ILE A 62 0.63 3.75 -3.47
N GLY A 63 0.62 2.78 -4.38
CA GLY A 63 1.84 2.12 -4.82
C GLY A 63 2.27 2.61 -6.20
N LEU A 64 3.42 2.11 -6.65
CA LEU A 64 3.99 2.42 -7.98
C LEU A 64 4.16 3.93 -8.22
N THR A 65 4.58 4.66 -7.19
CA THR A 65 4.77 6.12 -7.17
C THR A 65 6.14 6.57 -7.70
N SER A 66 7.09 5.63 -7.81
CA SER A 66 8.39 5.85 -8.43
C SER A 66 8.26 5.84 -9.95
N LYS A 67 8.70 6.93 -10.62
CA LYS A 67 8.69 6.99 -12.08
C LYS A 67 9.62 5.96 -12.72
N VAL A 68 10.70 5.60 -12.03
CA VAL A 68 11.61 4.52 -12.43
C VAL A 68 10.87 3.19 -12.48
N MET A 69 10.10 2.87 -11.42
CA MET A 69 9.31 1.64 -11.37
C MET A 69 8.19 1.63 -12.41
N GLN A 70 7.49 2.76 -12.57
CA GLN A 70 6.46 2.91 -13.60
C GLN A 70 7.01 2.64 -15.01
N ASN A 71 8.16 3.25 -15.36
CA ASN A 71 8.81 3.04 -16.65
C ASN A 71 9.26 1.58 -16.83
N ALA A 72 9.80 0.94 -15.78
CA ALA A 72 10.22 -0.46 -15.82
C ALA A 72 9.05 -1.43 -16.06
N LEU A 73 7.85 -1.06 -15.61
CA LEU A 73 6.60 -1.82 -15.79
C LEU A 73 5.81 -1.38 -17.03
N GLY A 74 6.25 -0.35 -17.76
CA GLY A 74 5.55 0.19 -18.92
C GLY A 74 4.20 0.84 -18.58
N ILE A 75 4.05 1.38 -17.37
CA ILE A 75 2.86 2.08 -16.89
C ILE A 75 3.16 3.57 -16.69
N ASP A 76 2.12 4.39 -16.64
CA ASP A 76 2.23 5.84 -16.40
C ASP A 76 1.37 6.34 -15.23
N THR A 77 0.70 5.42 -14.52
CA THR A 77 -0.13 5.70 -13.35
C THR A 77 0.34 4.92 -12.12
N PRO A 78 0.22 5.52 -10.91
CA PRO A 78 0.21 4.79 -9.64
C PRO A 78 -0.93 3.76 -9.58
N ASP A 79 -0.87 2.89 -8.58
CA ASP A 79 -2.00 2.08 -8.13
C ASP A 79 -2.49 2.50 -6.72
N SER A 80 -3.60 1.92 -6.29
CA SER A 80 -4.14 2.15 -4.95
C SER A 80 -4.76 0.89 -4.37
N GLY A 81 -4.79 0.83 -3.04
CA GLY A 81 -5.42 -0.24 -2.27
C GLY A 81 -6.07 0.29 -1.01
N VAL A 82 -6.94 -0.53 -0.44
CA VAL A 82 -7.69 -0.24 0.80
C VAL A 82 -6.92 -0.76 2.00
N LEU A 83 -6.77 0.07 3.03
CA LEU A 83 -6.29 -0.34 4.35
C LEU A 83 -7.50 -0.62 5.25
N TYR A 84 -7.50 -1.79 5.90
CA TYR A 84 -8.55 -2.19 6.84
C TYR A 84 -8.10 -2.05 8.30
N ASP A 85 -9.05 -2.03 9.23
CA ASP A 85 -8.78 -1.82 10.65
C ASP A 85 -7.92 -2.91 11.32
N ASP A 86 -7.85 -4.12 10.75
CA ASP A 86 -6.94 -5.19 11.21
C ASP A 86 -5.58 -5.23 10.52
N MET A 87 -5.28 -4.21 9.72
CA MET A 87 -3.96 -4.00 9.13
C MET A 87 -3.08 -3.14 10.03
N LEU A 88 -3.61 -2.44 11.04
CA LEU A 88 -2.83 -1.60 11.94
C LEU A 88 -2.11 -2.43 13.00
N PHE A 89 -0.78 -2.37 13.00
CA PHE A 89 0.09 -2.91 14.02
C PHE A 89 0.71 -1.78 14.86
N PRO A 90 0.94 -2.00 16.17
CA PRO A 90 1.60 -1.00 17.00
C PRO A 90 3.08 -0.85 16.61
N ASP A 91 3.62 0.37 16.74
CA ASP A 91 5.06 0.62 16.65
C ASP A 91 5.84 -0.16 17.73
N GLY A 92 6.92 -0.81 17.32
CA GLY A 92 7.67 -1.77 18.14
C GLY A 92 6.92 -3.09 18.36
N GLY A 93 5.77 -3.26 17.70
CA GLY A 93 4.92 -4.44 17.79
C GLY A 93 5.51 -5.67 17.11
N GLN A 94 4.84 -6.80 17.35
CA GLN A 94 5.16 -8.06 16.72
C GLN A 94 4.03 -8.47 15.77
N VAL A 95 4.40 -8.73 14.52
CA VAL A 95 3.55 -9.39 13.53
C VAL A 95 3.45 -10.87 13.89
N PRO A 96 2.24 -11.44 14.07
CA PRO A 96 2.07 -12.85 14.42
C PRO A 96 2.58 -13.80 13.34
N ARG A 97 3.15 -14.92 13.77
CA ARG A 97 3.61 -15.98 12.87
C ARG A 97 2.44 -16.53 12.05
N GLY A 98 2.65 -16.73 10.76
CA GLY A 98 1.62 -17.23 9.85
C GLY A 98 0.52 -16.21 9.52
N ARG A 99 0.64 -14.94 9.95
CA ARG A 99 -0.29 -13.87 9.55
C ARG A 99 -0.27 -13.64 8.04
N PHE A 100 0.91 -13.72 7.43
CA PHE A 100 1.19 -13.39 6.02
C PHE A 100 1.84 -14.57 5.28
N ILE A 101 1.89 -14.50 3.94
CA ILE A 101 2.45 -15.53 3.05
C ILE A 101 3.93 -15.24 2.74
N GLU A 102 4.21 -14.13 2.07
CA GLU A 102 5.55 -13.67 1.68
C GLU A 102 5.70 -12.17 1.99
N PRO A 103 5.73 -11.82 3.29
CA PRO A 103 5.68 -10.42 3.69
C PRO A 103 6.94 -9.66 3.30
N ARG A 104 6.74 -8.42 2.87
CA ARG A 104 7.82 -7.45 2.66
C ARG A 104 7.48 -6.15 3.37
N VAL A 105 8.50 -5.36 3.65
CA VAL A 105 8.32 -4.03 4.27
C VAL A 105 8.85 -2.94 3.37
N GLU A 106 8.10 -1.85 3.33
CA GLU A 106 8.48 -0.58 2.73
C GLU A 106 8.41 0.53 3.79
N ALA A 107 9.13 1.64 3.56
CA ALA A 107 9.15 2.80 4.45
C ALA A 107 8.53 4.01 3.76
N GLU A 108 7.58 4.63 4.46
CA GLU A 108 6.71 5.66 3.90
C GLU A 108 6.49 6.83 4.86
N ILE A 109 5.89 7.90 4.33
CA ILE A 109 5.29 8.97 5.12
C ILE A 109 3.77 8.74 5.10
N ALA A 110 3.19 8.55 6.27
CA ALA A 110 1.74 8.48 6.42
C ALA A 110 1.14 9.88 6.61
N PHE A 111 0.02 10.13 5.97
CA PHE A 111 -0.82 11.31 6.17
C PHE A 111 -2.07 10.88 6.93
N VAL A 112 -2.37 11.55 8.04
CA VAL A 112 -3.60 11.32 8.79
C VAL A 112 -4.52 12.51 8.57
N MET A 113 -5.73 12.25 8.09
CA MET A 113 -6.63 13.30 7.61
C MET A 113 -7.51 13.87 8.74
N LYS A 114 -7.73 15.19 8.77
CA LYS A 114 -8.73 15.85 9.65
C LYS A 114 -9.96 16.34 8.90
N ALA A 115 -9.87 16.49 7.59
CA ALA A 115 -10.97 16.91 6.73
C ALA A 115 -11.08 15.97 5.52
N PRO A 116 -12.27 15.81 4.93
CA PRO A 116 -12.41 15.01 3.73
C PRO A 116 -11.72 15.68 2.54
N ILE A 117 -11.17 14.87 1.63
CA ILE A 117 -10.71 15.31 0.30
C ILE A 117 -11.31 14.44 -0.79
N ASP A 118 -11.76 15.07 -1.88
CA ASP A 118 -12.47 14.44 -2.98
C ASP A 118 -12.18 15.18 -4.29
N GLY A 119 -12.10 14.43 -5.39
CA GLY A 119 -12.04 14.96 -6.73
C GLY A 119 -10.77 15.77 -7.01
N ASN A 120 -10.95 16.92 -7.65
CA ASN A 120 -9.84 17.75 -8.08
C ASN A 120 -9.38 18.68 -6.96
N VAL A 121 -8.37 18.25 -6.21
CA VAL A 121 -7.73 19.02 -5.14
C VAL A 121 -6.33 19.50 -5.55
N SER A 122 -5.89 20.62 -4.98
CA SER A 122 -4.52 21.11 -5.07
C SER A 122 -3.63 20.48 -4.00
N ARG A 123 -2.31 20.73 -4.10
CA ARG A 123 -1.36 20.35 -3.05
C ARG A 123 -1.71 21.02 -1.73
N GLU A 124 -2.08 22.30 -1.78
CA GLU A 124 -2.43 23.13 -0.63
C GLU A 124 -3.71 22.63 0.06
N ASP A 125 -4.70 22.16 -0.71
CA ASP A 125 -5.92 21.54 -0.16
C ASP A 125 -5.59 20.28 0.64
N VAL A 126 -4.66 19.44 0.13
CA VAL A 126 -4.20 18.24 0.85
C VAL A 126 -3.52 18.62 2.16
N ILE A 127 -2.60 19.59 2.13
CA ILE A 127 -1.92 20.07 3.35
C ILE A 127 -2.95 20.58 4.36
N ALA A 128 -3.91 21.40 3.93
CA ALA A 128 -4.95 21.95 4.79
C ALA A 128 -5.86 20.86 5.40
N ALA A 129 -6.15 19.79 4.66
CA ALA A 129 -6.99 18.68 5.11
C ALA A 129 -6.25 17.65 5.97
N THR A 130 -4.92 17.70 6.03
CA THR A 130 -4.08 16.78 6.79
C THR A 130 -3.98 17.25 8.25
N ASP A 131 -4.24 16.34 9.19
CA ASP A 131 -4.08 16.58 10.62
C ASP A 131 -2.60 16.61 10.99
N TYR A 132 -1.89 15.54 10.64
CA TYR A 132 -0.46 15.40 10.81
C TYR A 132 0.11 14.38 9.83
N VAL A 133 1.43 14.42 9.68
CA VAL A 133 2.21 13.38 9.02
C VAL A 133 3.09 12.63 10.03
N SER A 134 3.40 11.38 9.72
CA SER A 134 4.17 10.47 10.59
C SER A 134 5.05 9.53 9.79
N PRO A 135 6.19 9.06 10.33
CA PRO A 135 6.87 7.88 9.82
C PRO A 135 5.89 6.69 9.76
N ALA A 136 6.01 5.86 8.75
CA ALA A 136 5.25 4.62 8.66
C ALA A 136 6.03 3.51 7.97
N LEU A 137 5.68 2.27 8.32
CA LEU A 137 6.04 1.08 7.54
C LEU A 137 4.77 0.54 6.87
N GLU A 138 4.83 0.30 5.57
CA GLU A 138 3.86 -0.56 4.90
C GLU A 138 4.35 -2.00 4.97
N ILE A 139 3.46 -2.92 5.36
CA ILE A 139 3.69 -4.36 5.23
C ILE A 139 2.92 -4.82 3.99
N LEU A 140 3.66 -5.28 3.01
CA LEU A 140 3.16 -5.89 1.79
C LEU A 140 3.03 -7.40 1.97
N ASP A 141 2.08 -8.02 1.30
CA ASP A 141 1.97 -9.47 1.13
C ASP A 141 1.35 -9.77 -0.24
N THR A 142 1.46 -11.00 -0.72
CA THR A 142 1.03 -11.36 -2.08
C THR A 142 0.29 -12.69 -2.07
N ARG A 143 -1.01 -12.65 -2.38
CA ARG A 143 -1.87 -13.82 -2.55
C ARG A 143 -1.76 -14.40 -3.95
N ILE A 144 -1.20 -13.65 -4.90
CA ILE A 144 -0.88 -14.14 -6.25
C ILE A 144 0.63 -14.41 -6.34
N LEU A 145 1.01 -15.50 -7.00
CA LEU A 145 2.42 -15.82 -7.29
C LEU A 145 3.14 -14.66 -8.01
N ARG A 146 4.42 -14.45 -7.70
CA ARG A 146 5.24 -13.38 -8.32
C ARG A 146 5.70 -13.73 -9.74
N ALA A 147 5.80 -15.02 -10.03
CA ALA A 147 6.08 -15.56 -11.35
C ALA A 147 5.32 -16.87 -11.53
N ASP A 148 4.86 -17.10 -12.75
CA ASP A 148 4.23 -18.35 -13.14
C ASP A 148 5.28 -19.48 -13.15
N PRO A 149 5.04 -20.60 -12.46
CA PRO A 149 6.03 -21.66 -12.30
C PRO A 149 6.27 -22.46 -13.59
N GLU A 150 5.33 -22.45 -14.53
CA GLU A 150 5.44 -23.21 -15.79
C GLU A 150 6.14 -22.41 -16.88
N THR A 151 5.75 -21.15 -17.05
CA THR A 151 6.21 -20.27 -18.13
C THR A 151 7.31 -19.32 -17.72
N GLY A 152 7.52 -19.11 -16.41
CA GLY A 152 8.43 -18.09 -15.87
C GLY A 152 7.92 -16.66 -16.07
N MET A 153 6.69 -16.46 -16.56
CA MET A 153 6.12 -15.13 -16.76
C MET A 153 5.98 -14.43 -15.41
N ARG A 154 6.51 -13.21 -15.29
CA ARG A 154 6.36 -12.40 -14.08
C ARG A 154 4.96 -11.82 -13.97
N ARG A 155 4.50 -11.61 -12.72
CA ARG A 155 3.24 -10.91 -12.46
C ARG A 155 3.26 -9.52 -13.09
N ARG A 156 2.08 -9.06 -13.50
CA ARG A 156 1.83 -7.73 -14.04
C ARG A 156 1.11 -6.85 -13.01
N ILE A 157 0.93 -5.58 -13.36
CA ILE A 157 0.22 -4.63 -12.49
C ILE A 157 -1.20 -5.10 -12.16
N PHE A 158 -1.92 -5.69 -13.12
CA PHE A 158 -3.30 -6.14 -12.93
C PHE A 158 -3.44 -7.19 -11.83
N ASP A 159 -2.45 -8.09 -11.73
CA ASP A 159 -2.38 -9.07 -10.64
C ASP A 159 -2.27 -8.35 -9.29
N THR A 160 -1.37 -7.37 -9.20
CA THR A 160 -1.10 -6.64 -7.96
C THR A 160 -2.30 -5.79 -7.54
N VAL A 161 -2.94 -5.08 -8.49
CA VAL A 161 -4.12 -4.24 -8.22
C VAL A 161 -5.31 -5.08 -7.77
N ALA A 162 -5.57 -6.19 -8.47
CA ALA A 162 -6.61 -7.14 -8.09
C ALA A 162 -6.36 -7.68 -6.69
N ASP A 163 -5.10 -7.94 -6.33
CA ASP A 163 -4.69 -8.35 -4.99
C ASP A 163 -4.57 -7.19 -3.98
N ASN A 164 -5.52 -6.25 -4.03
CA ASN A 164 -5.57 -5.06 -3.16
C ASN A 164 -4.23 -4.32 -3.06
N ALA A 165 -3.55 -4.15 -4.20
CA ALA A 165 -2.24 -3.50 -4.31
C ALA A 165 -1.18 -4.08 -3.34
N ALA A 166 -1.21 -5.39 -3.13
CA ALA A 166 -0.33 -6.12 -2.20
C ALA A 166 -0.44 -5.70 -0.71
N ASN A 167 -1.53 -5.04 -0.30
CA ASN A 167 -1.71 -4.59 1.09
C ASN A 167 -1.77 -5.75 2.07
N ALA A 168 -1.16 -5.57 3.24
CA ALA A 168 -1.24 -6.55 4.32
C ALA A 168 -1.21 -5.94 5.73
N GLY A 169 -0.44 -4.87 5.94
CA GLY A 169 -0.31 -4.22 7.23
C GLY A 169 0.24 -2.80 7.14
N VAL A 170 0.09 -2.05 8.23
CA VAL A 170 0.67 -0.73 8.43
C VAL A 170 1.16 -0.60 9.87
N VAL A 171 2.32 -0.01 10.06
CA VAL A 171 2.85 0.40 11.36
C VAL A 171 3.00 1.90 11.32
N LEU A 172 2.29 2.61 12.19
CA LEU A 172 2.35 4.07 12.28
C LEU A 172 3.29 4.46 13.42
N GLY A 173 4.29 5.30 13.12
CA GLY A 173 5.18 5.88 14.13
C GLY A 173 4.43 6.79 15.12
N ALA A 174 5.06 7.04 16.27
CA ALA A 174 4.45 7.86 17.32
C ALA A 174 4.56 9.37 17.05
N GLN A 175 5.58 9.80 16.31
CA GLN A 175 5.87 11.20 16.03
C GLN A 175 4.86 11.79 15.04
N ARG A 176 4.35 12.96 15.38
CA ARG A 176 3.37 13.70 14.56
C ARG A 176 3.93 15.06 14.23
N HIS A 177 3.88 15.42 12.96
CA HIS A 177 4.37 16.72 12.48
C HIS A 177 3.29 17.43 11.69
N ASP A 178 3.30 18.76 11.75
CA ASP A 178 2.48 19.57 10.85
C ASP A 178 3.08 19.45 9.43
N PRO A 179 2.29 19.06 8.42
CA PRO A 179 2.78 18.94 7.04
C PRO A 179 3.20 20.28 6.41
N GLY A 180 2.81 21.42 6.99
CA GLY A 180 3.26 22.76 6.59
C GLY A 180 4.64 23.15 7.13
N ASP A 181 5.10 22.51 8.21
CA ASP A 181 6.36 22.85 8.90
C ASP A 181 7.55 22.01 8.44
N VAL A 182 7.30 20.95 7.67
CA VAL A 182 8.32 19.99 7.21
C VAL A 182 8.35 19.93 5.69
N ASP A 183 9.54 20.06 5.11
CA ASP A 183 9.73 19.73 3.68
C ASP A 183 9.75 18.20 3.50
N LEU A 184 8.58 17.62 3.24
CA LEU A 184 8.39 16.17 3.09
C LEU A 184 9.24 15.55 1.98
N ARG A 185 9.72 16.35 1.04
CA ARG A 185 10.63 15.90 -0.02
C ARG A 185 12.01 15.53 0.53
N TRP A 186 12.40 16.09 1.67
CA TRP A 186 13.68 15.85 2.35
C TRP A 186 13.58 14.95 3.57
N VAL A 187 12.38 14.49 3.92
CA VAL A 187 12.22 13.41 4.89
C VAL A 187 12.81 12.14 4.28
N GLY A 188 13.87 11.61 4.87
CA GLY A 188 14.50 10.37 4.44
C GLY A 188 14.41 9.31 5.52
N ALA A 189 14.69 8.06 5.15
CA ALA A 189 14.85 6.99 6.13
C ALA A 189 16.11 6.17 5.87
N ILE A 190 16.70 5.71 6.97
CA ILE A 190 17.68 4.62 7.01
C ILE A 190 16.93 3.40 7.54
N VAL A 191 16.82 2.36 6.72
CA VAL A 191 16.08 1.15 7.07
C VAL A 191 17.05 0.02 7.36
N GLU A 192 16.93 -0.52 8.56
CA GLU A 192 17.72 -1.61 9.10
C GLU A 192 16.90 -2.90 9.09
N GLN A 193 17.49 -3.97 8.55
CA GLN A 193 17.02 -5.34 8.73
C GLN A 193 17.99 -6.05 9.69
N ASP A 194 17.48 -6.52 10.82
CA ASP A 194 18.26 -7.22 11.85
C ASP A 194 19.53 -6.46 12.31
N GLY A 195 19.45 -5.12 12.31
CA GLY A 195 20.52 -4.22 12.72
C GLY A 195 21.49 -3.82 11.60
N GLU A 196 21.32 -4.32 10.38
CA GLU A 196 22.12 -3.95 9.22
C GLU A 196 21.33 -3.01 8.30
N VAL A 197 21.95 -1.91 7.87
CA VAL A 197 21.32 -0.98 6.92
C VAL A 197 21.17 -1.65 5.56
N THR A 198 19.93 -1.87 5.12
CA THR A 198 19.63 -2.52 3.83
C THR A 198 19.08 -1.55 2.79
N ALA A 199 18.47 -0.45 3.23
CA ALA A 199 17.94 0.56 2.32
C ALA A 199 18.05 1.97 2.89
N THR A 200 18.19 2.93 1.99
CA THR A 200 18.03 4.36 2.29
C THR A 200 17.20 5.00 1.19
N GLY A 201 16.45 6.04 1.53
CA GLY A 201 15.62 6.74 0.56
C GLY A 201 15.15 8.09 1.07
N LEU A 202 14.57 8.87 0.17
CA LEU A 202 14.14 10.25 0.41
C LEU A 202 12.74 10.46 -0.16
N GLY A 203 11.88 11.19 0.55
CA GLY A 203 10.48 11.41 0.18
C GLY A 203 10.26 11.96 -1.23
N ALA A 204 11.21 12.74 -1.77
CA ALA A 204 11.17 13.20 -3.17
C ALA A 204 11.10 12.06 -4.21
N ALA A 205 11.48 10.83 -3.86
CA ALA A 205 11.34 9.67 -4.74
C ALA A 205 9.87 9.29 -4.99
N VAL A 206 8.95 9.77 -4.15
CA VAL A 206 7.51 9.58 -4.26
C VAL A 206 6.91 10.72 -5.07
N LEU A 207 6.72 10.52 -6.38
CA LEU A 207 6.09 11.50 -7.28
C LEU A 207 6.67 12.93 -7.23
N ASN A 208 7.97 13.08 -6.93
CA ASN A 208 8.68 14.34 -6.66
C ASN A 208 8.27 15.08 -5.36
N ASP A 209 7.09 14.77 -4.83
CA ASP A 209 6.54 15.27 -3.56
C ASP A 209 5.49 14.28 -3.04
N PRO A 210 5.67 13.71 -1.83
CA PRO A 210 4.71 12.76 -1.23
C PRO A 210 3.25 13.23 -1.23
N VAL A 211 3.01 14.55 -1.15
CA VAL A 211 1.66 15.14 -1.16
C VAL A 211 0.92 14.85 -2.49
N MET A 212 1.66 14.73 -3.59
CA MET A 212 1.08 14.49 -4.92
C MET A 212 0.41 13.12 -5.04
N GLY A 213 0.77 12.16 -4.17
CA GLY A 213 0.03 10.92 -4.04
C GLY A 213 -1.44 11.18 -3.69
N LEU A 214 -1.71 11.97 -2.65
CA LEU A 214 -3.09 12.27 -2.23
C LEU A 214 -3.86 13.05 -3.29
N VAL A 215 -3.19 13.96 -4.02
CA VAL A 215 -3.80 14.69 -5.15
C VAL A 215 -4.26 13.72 -6.24
N TRP A 216 -3.43 12.73 -6.57
CA TRP A 216 -3.80 11.68 -7.51
C TRP A 216 -4.93 10.78 -6.96
N LEU A 217 -4.82 10.36 -5.70
CA LEU A 217 -5.76 9.43 -5.09
C LEU A 217 -7.16 10.05 -4.95
N ALA A 218 -7.26 11.32 -4.55
CA ALA A 218 -8.55 12.02 -4.46
C ALA A 218 -9.29 12.04 -5.81
N ARG A 219 -8.59 12.35 -6.90
CA ARG A 219 -9.15 12.29 -8.27
C ARG A 219 -9.56 10.86 -8.65
N ARG A 220 -8.72 9.87 -8.30
CA ARG A 220 -8.99 8.47 -8.59
C ARG A 220 -10.22 7.96 -7.84
N MET A 221 -10.34 8.24 -6.55
CA MET A 221 -11.47 7.82 -5.72
C MET A 221 -12.78 8.45 -6.18
N ALA A 222 -12.76 9.71 -6.61
CA ALA A 222 -13.93 10.38 -7.17
C ALA A 222 -14.51 9.66 -8.40
N SER A 223 -13.66 9.05 -9.24
CA SER A 223 -14.13 8.25 -10.39
C SER A 223 -14.95 7.01 -10.00
N TYR A 224 -14.86 6.61 -8.73
CA TYR A 224 -15.61 5.49 -8.14
C TYR A 224 -16.67 5.95 -7.13
N GLY A 225 -16.93 7.25 -7.01
CA GLY A 225 -17.88 7.79 -6.03
C GLY A 225 -17.41 7.66 -4.57
N HIS A 226 -16.10 7.53 -4.35
CA HIS A 226 -15.48 7.51 -3.03
C HIS A 226 -14.70 8.79 -2.76
N ARG A 227 -14.47 9.09 -1.48
CA ARG A 227 -13.59 10.17 -1.01
C ARG A 227 -12.76 9.71 0.17
N ILE A 228 -11.68 10.43 0.45
CA ILE A 228 -10.87 10.20 1.66
C ILE A 228 -11.56 10.91 2.81
N GLU A 229 -11.82 10.20 3.90
CA GLU A 229 -12.59 10.69 5.06
C GLU A 229 -11.69 11.13 6.22
N PRO A 230 -12.16 12.02 7.10
CA PRO A 230 -11.48 12.36 8.35
C PRO A 230 -11.14 11.12 9.19
N GLY A 231 -9.96 11.12 9.80
CA GLY A 231 -9.42 10.03 10.60
C GLY A 231 -8.76 8.91 9.79
N GLN A 232 -8.88 8.92 8.46
CA GLN A 232 -8.22 7.92 7.62
C GLN A 232 -6.71 8.15 7.51
N ILE A 233 -5.97 7.06 7.39
CA ILE A 233 -4.53 7.03 7.14
C ILE A 233 -4.30 6.86 5.63
N VAL A 234 -3.46 7.70 5.04
CA VAL A 234 -3.02 7.54 3.65
C VAL A 234 -1.51 7.32 3.59
N LEU A 235 -1.11 6.18 3.03
CA LEU A 235 0.27 5.83 2.69
C LEU A 235 0.55 6.28 1.25
N THR A 236 1.51 7.19 1.07
CA THR A 236 1.69 7.89 -0.21
C THR A 236 2.63 7.22 -1.19
N GLY A 237 3.21 6.10 -0.78
CA GLY A 237 4.18 5.31 -1.51
C GLY A 237 5.55 5.32 -0.87
N SER A 238 6.26 4.22 -1.08
CA SER A 238 7.61 4.00 -0.59
C SER A 238 8.67 4.78 -1.37
N PHE A 239 9.67 5.26 -0.64
CA PHE A 239 10.91 5.78 -1.21
C PHE A 239 12.09 4.80 -1.09
N ILE A 240 11.82 3.55 -0.69
CA ILE A 240 12.77 2.42 -0.74
C ILE A 240 12.18 1.24 -1.53
N GLY A 241 13.04 0.32 -1.97
CA GLY A 241 12.57 -0.98 -2.46
C GLY A 241 12.05 -1.86 -1.32
N PRO A 242 11.13 -2.80 -1.59
CA PRO A 242 10.56 -3.66 -0.57
C PRO A 242 11.60 -4.66 -0.02
N ILE A 243 11.68 -4.79 1.29
CA ILE A 243 12.62 -5.66 2.00
C ILE A 243 11.91 -6.95 2.42
N GLU A 244 12.45 -8.12 2.06
CA GLU A 244 11.89 -9.42 2.44
C GLU A 244 11.93 -9.63 3.96
N CYS A 245 10.82 -10.05 4.55
CA CYS A 245 10.65 -10.17 6.01
C CYS A 245 10.25 -11.59 6.44
N PRO A 246 11.08 -12.62 6.23
CA PRO A 246 10.78 -13.97 6.71
C PRO A 246 10.60 -13.99 8.25
N PRO A 247 9.97 -15.05 8.81
CA PRO A 247 9.82 -15.21 10.25
C PRO A 247 11.12 -14.96 11.03
N GLY A 248 11.05 -14.19 12.11
CA GLY A 248 12.20 -13.79 12.92
C GLY A 248 12.84 -12.44 12.57
N THR A 249 12.52 -11.86 11.41
CA THR A 249 13.07 -10.57 10.95
C THR A 249 12.65 -9.41 11.86
N ALA A 250 13.60 -8.53 12.19
CA ALA A 250 13.32 -7.21 12.76
C ALA A 250 13.57 -6.10 11.74
N ILE A 251 12.63 -5.16 11.63
CA ILE A 251 12.77 -3.96 10.81
C ILE A 251 12.73 -2.72 11.70
N ARG A 252 13.68 -1.82 11.50
CA ARG A 252 13.66 -0.47 12.08
C ARG A 252 13.92 0.55 10.97
N ALA A 253 13.07 1.54 10.84
CA ALA A 253 13.29 2.67 9.95
C ALA A 253 13.50 3.93 10.79
N ASP A 254 14.69 4.51 10.64
CA ASP A 254 15.09 5.77 11.28
C ASP A 254 14.93 6.92 10.29
N PHE A 255 14.00 7.83 10.58
CA PHE A 255 13.71 9.01 9.77
C PHE A 255 14.40 10.27 10.33
N GLY A 256 15.41 10.11 11.19
CA GLY A 256 16.14 11.20 11.82
C GLY A 256 15.21 12.08 12.67
N PRO A 257 15.24 13.41 12.48
CA PRO A 257 14.35 14.33 13.22
C PRO A 257 12.86 14.06 13.02
N PHE A 258 12.47 13.38 11.93
CA PHE A 258 11.08 13.05 11.65
C PHE A 258 10.57 11.86 12.50
N GLY A 259 11.47 11.14 13.19
CA GLY A 259 11.12 10.06 14.12
C GLY A 259 11.63 8.71 13.65
N ALA A 260 11.08 7.65 14.21
CA ALA A 260 11.42 6.28 13.84
C ALA A 260 10.19 5.39 14.01
N VAL A 261 10.20 4.25 13.33
CA VAL A 261 9.15 3.24 13.41
C VAL A 261 9.77 1.86 13.24
N SER A 262 9.23 0.86 13.95
CA SER A 262 9.80 -0.49 13.98
C SER A 262 8.74 -1.57 14.09
N THR A 263 9.10 -2.77 13.63
CA THR A 263 8.26 -3.98 13.79
C THR A 263 9.13 -5.24 13.77
N ARG A 264 8.61 -6.33 14.33
CA ARG A 264 9.27 -7.64 14.31
C ARG A 264 8.30 -8.72 13.81
N PHE A 265 8.79 -9.64 13.00
CA PHE A 265 8.04 -10.81 12.54
C PHE A 265 8.36 -11.99 13.48
N ALA A 266 7.32 -12.62 14.04
CA ALA A 266 7.44 -13.78 14.93
C ALA A 266 7.87 -15.07 14.20
#